data_AF-A0A9E4EX15-F1
#
_entry.id   AF-A0A9E4EX15-F1
#
_cell.length_a   1.000
_cell.length_b   1.000
_cell.length_c   1.000
_cell.angle_alpha   90.00
_cell.angle_beta   90.00
_cell.angle_gamma   90.00
#
_symmetry.space_group_name_H-M   'P 1'
#
loop_
_entity.id
_entity.type
_entity.pdbx_description
1 polymer ?
#
loop_
_entity_poly.entity_id
_entity_poly.type
_entity_poly.pdbx_seq_one_letter_code
_entity_poly.pdbx_strand_id
1 'polypeptide(L)' 'MPLLQSLVKEKEFATAAAFELDYDAQRDFAKALGVRWQSTIIVFKGAQEKGRSTGDVDIASIRSLMERAL' A
#
# COMPACT_ATOMS: atom_id res chain seq x y z
N MET A 1 -7.87 -6.25 -2.36
CA MET A 1 -8.44 -5.36 -3.42
C MET A 1 -7.90 -5.79 -4.78
N PRO A 2 -8.74 -6.05 -5.81
CA PRO A 2 -8.31 -6.57 -7.11
C PRO A 2 -7.30 -5.67 -7.83
N LEU A 3 -7.41 -4.35 -7.62
CA LEU A 3 -6.59 -3.33 -8.23
C LEU A 3 -5.09 -3.47 -7.90
N LEU A 4 -4.79 -3.64 -6.61
CA LEU A 4 -3.42 -3.73 -6.11
C LEU A 4 -2.74 -5.01 -6.58
N GLN A 5 -3.50 -6.11 -6.68
CA GLN A 5 -2.98 -7.40 -7.12
C GLN A 5 -2.52 -7.38 -8.58
N SER A 6 -3.14 -6.57 -9.43
CA SER A 6 -2.72 -6.41 -10.82
C SER A 6 -1.40 -5.63 -10.93
N LEU A 7 -1.23 -4.57 -10.13
CA LEU A 7 0.00 -3.76 -10.11
C LEU A 7 1.19 -4.53 -9.54
N VAL A 8 1.01 -5.26 -8.43
CA VAL A 8 2.09 -6.04 -7.80
C VAL A 8 2.58 -7.20 -8.69
N LYS A 9 1.76 -7.65 -9.65
CA LYS A 9 2.15 -8.66 -10.65
C LYS A 9 3.02 -8.10 -11.77
N GLU A 10 3.18 -6.78 -11.87
CA GLU A 10 4.08 -6.19 -12.86
C GLU A 10 5.53 -6.53 -12.54
N LYS A 11 6.34 -6.77 -13.58
CA LYS A 11 7.76 -7.15 -13.43
C LYS A 11 8.56 -6.09 -12.67
N GLU A 12 8.16 -4.84 -12.76
CA GLU A 12 8.80 -3.71 -12.10
C GLU A 12 8.68 -3.78 -10.58
N PHE A 13 7.61 -4.38 -10.07
CA PHE A 13 7.37 -4.61 -8.63
C PHE A 13 7.61 -6.06 -8.22
N ALA A 14 8.27 -6.88 -9.05
CA ALA A 14 8.52 -8.29 -8.77
C ALA A 14 9.34 -8.54 -7.48
N THR A 15 10.08 -7.53 -7.01
CA THR A 15 10.84 -7.55 -5.76
C THR A 15 10.05 -6.97 -4.56
N ALA A 16 8.89 -6.36 -4.80
CA ALA A 16 8.06 -5.78 -3.76
C ALA A 16 7.15 -6.85 -3.14
N ALA A 17 6.99 -6.79 -1.82
CA ALA A 17 6.03 -7.60 -1.09
C ALA A 17 4.75 -6.79 -0.87
N ALA A 18 3.60 -7.36 -1.22
CA ALA A 18 2.30 -6.76 -0.94
C ALA A 18 1.66 -7.45 0.26
N PHE A 19 1.28 -6.65 1.25
CA PHE A 19 0.55 -7.10 2.43
C PHE A 19 -0.83 -6.48 2.41
N GLU A 20 -1.86 -7.32 2.44
CA GLU A 20 -3.25 -6.89 2.59
C GLU A 20 -3.62 -7.06 4.06
N LEU A 21 -3.99 -5.95 4.70
CA LEU A 21 -4.44 -5.92 6.08
C LEU A 21 -5.96 -5.69 6.08
N ASP A 22 -6.68 -6.51 6.84
CA ASP A 22 -8.09 -6.27 7.10
C ASP A 22 -8.23 -5.23 8.22
N TYR A 23 -8.73 -4.04 7.89
CA TYR A 23 -8.85 -2.93 8.84
C TYR A 23 -9.81 -3.25 9.99
N ASP A 24 -10.90 -3.98 9.72
CA ASP A 24 -11.92 -4.29 10.72
C ASP A 24 -11.45 -5.39 11.67
N ALA A 25 -10.73 -6.38 11.16
CA ALA A 25 -10.15 -7.45 11.98
C ALA A 25 -8.87 -7.02 12.72
N GLN A 26 -8.10 -6.06 12.18
CA GLN A 26 -6.76 -5.70 12.66
C GLN A 26 -6.66 -4.22 13.06
N ARG A 27 -7.70 -3.71 13.74
CA ARG A 27 -7.80 -2.31 14.19
C ARG A 27 -6.61 -1.85 15.03
N ASP A 28 -6.02 -2.73 15.84
CA ASP A 28 -4.86 -2.37 16.67
C ASP A 28 -3.60 -2.18 15.84
N PHE A 29 -3.41 -2.99 14.78
CA PHE A 29 -2.31 -2.82 13.83
C PHE A 29 -2.50 -1.56 12.98
N ALA A 30 -3.73 -1.30 12.52
CA ALA A 30 -4.06 -0.08 11.80
C ALA A 30 -3.78 1.16 12.66
N LYS A 31 -4.16 1.14 13.95
CA LYS A 31 -3.82 2.21 14.91
C LYS A 31 -2.32 2.37 15.11
N ALA A 32 -1.56 1.28 15.22
CA ALA A 32 -0.10 1.33 15.37
C ALA A 32 0.59 1.98 14.15
N LEU A 33 0.03 1.79 12.95
CA LEU A 33 0.48 2.45 11.72
C LEU A 33 -0.08 3.87 11.51
N GLY A 34 -0.93 4.35 12.43
CA GLY A 34 -1.61 5.64 12.31
C GLY A 34 -2.65 5.68 11.19
N VAL A 35 -3.14 4.53 10.72
CA VAL A 35 -4.20 4.42 9.73
C VAL A 35 -5.54 4.70 10.40
N ARG A 36 -6.15 5.84 10.05
CA ARG A 36 -7.47 6.26 10.56
C ARG A 36 -8.63 5.90 9.65
N TRP A 37 -8.34 5.58 8.39
CA TRP A 37 -9.34 5.38 7.35
C TRP A 37 -9.06 4.07 6.63
N GLN A 38 -10.13 3.30 6.43
CA GLN A 38 -10.18 2.19 5.48
C GLN A 38 -9.71 2.66 4.08
N SER A 39 -9.05 1.79 3.34
CA SER A 39 -8.38 2.11 2.05
C SER A 39 -7.13 2.97 2.18
N THR A 40 -6.24 2.65 3.12
CA THR A 40 -4.91 3.28 3.21
C THR A 40 -3.84 2.34 2.65
N ILE A 41 -3.05 2.85 1.71
CA ILE A 41 -1.89 2.18 1.12
C ILE A 41 -0.65 2.88 1.66
N ILE A 42 0.29 2.11 2.19
CA ILE A 42 1.57 2.62 2.69
C ILE A 42 2.68 1.90 1.94
N VAL A 43 3.61 2.67 1.39
CA VAL A 43 4.73 2.14 0.61
C VAL A 43 6.02 2.35 1.39
N PHE A 44 6.74 1.24 1.59
CA PHE A 44 8.00 1.21 2.31
C PHE A 44 9.14 0.82 1.37
N LYS A 45 10.30 1.45 1.55
CA LYS A 45 11.58 1.03 0.96
C LYS A 45 12.55 0.72 2.09
N GLY A 46 12.79 -0.56 2.33
CA GLY A 46 13.53 -1.01 3.53
C GLY A 46 12.78 -0.60 4.80
N ALA A 47 13.45 0.10 5.72
CA ALA A 47 12.84 0.58 6.97
C ALA A 47 12.17 1.96 6.84
N GLN A 48 12.20 2.59 5.66
CA GLN A 48 11.71 3.96 5.47
C GLN A 48 10.37 3.98 4.73
N GLU A 49 9.37 4.65 5.31
CA GLU A 49 8.14 5.00 4.61
C GLU A 49 8.44 6.02 3.51
N LYS A 50 8.12 5.67 2.26
CA LYS A 50 8.30 6.55 1.09
C LYS A 50 7.05 7.35 0.76
N GLY A 51 5.89 6.87 1.21
CA GLY A 51 4.65 7.58 1.13
C GLY A 51 3.47 6.74 1.57
N ARG A 52 2.35 7.43 1.77
CA ARG A 52 1.04 6.82 2.01
C ARG A 52 -0.01 7.51 1.15
N SER A 53 -1.03 6.75 0.76
CA SER A 53 -2.22 7.25 0.09
C SER A 53 -3.46 6.70 0.80
N THR A 54 -4.50 7.52 0.96
CA THR A 54 -5.70 7.18 1.74
C THR A 54 -6.94 7.50 0.92
N GLY A 55 -7.83 6.52 0.76
CA GLY A 55 -9.03 6.65 -0.06
C GLY A 55 -8.75 6.65 -1.57
N ASP A 56 -7.56 6.25 -1.98
CA ASP A 56 -7.12 6.28 -3.37
C ASP A 56 -7.49 4.98 -4.08
N VAL A 57 -8.17 5.14 -5.20
CA VAL A 57 -8.69 4.06 -6.05
C VAL A 57 -8.17 4.19 -7.49
N ASP A 58 -7.33 5.18 -7.76
CA ASP A 58 -6.75 5.39 -9.09
C ASP A 58 -5.46 4.57 -9.24
N ILE A 59 -5.43 3.70 -10.25
CA ILE A 59 -4.27 2.86 -10.61
C ILE A 59 -3.03 3.71 -10.85
N ALA A 60 -3.16 4.82 -11.56
CA ALA A 60 -2.02 5.67 -11.91
C ALA A 60 -1.42 6.34 -10.66
N SER A 61 -2.27 6.79 -9.74
CA SER A 61 -1.86 7.37 -8.47
C SER A 61 -1.15 6.34 -7.59
N ILE A 62 -1.72 5.15 -7.45
CA ILE A 62 -1.13 4.05 -6.68
C ILE A 62 0.21 3.60 -7.30
N ARG A 63 0.29 3.50 -8.63
CA ARG A 63 1.53 3.16 -9.32
C ARG A 63 2.62 4.19 -9.03
N SER A 64 2.31 5.47 -9.16
CA SER A 64 3.26 6.55 -8.85
C SER A 64 3.71 6.53 -7.38
N LEU A 65 2.81 6.14 -6.46
CA LEU A 65 3.18 5.95 -5.05
C LEU A 65 4.14 4.76 -4.87
N MET A 66 3.89 3.64 -5.55
CA MET A 66 4.75 2.45 -5.50
C MET A 66 6.13 2.71 -6.12
N GLU A 67 6.20 3.47 -7.21
CA GLU A 67 7.45 3.88 -7.86
C GLU A 67 8.38 4.66 -6.91
N ARG A 68 7.85 5.35 -5.90
CA ARG A 68 8.68 6.06 -4.90
C ARG A 68 9.51 5.11 -4.02
N ALA A 69 9.17 3.83 -3.99
CA ALA A 69 9.89 2.81 -3.23
C ALA A 69 10.80 1.90 -4.05
N LEU A 70 10.78 2.03 -5.38
CA LEU A 70 11.82 1.46 -6.24
C LEU A 70 13.17 2.13 -5.97
#